data_AF-A0A7D5TW84-F1
#
_entry.id   AF-A0A7D5TW84-F1
#
_cell.length_a   1.000
_cell.length_b   1.000
_cell.length_c   1.000
_cell.angle_alpha   90.00
_cell.angle_beta   90.00
_cell.angle_gamma   90.00
#
_symmetry.space_group_name_H-M   'P 1'
#
loop_
_entity.id
_entity.type
_entity.pdbx_description
1 polymer ?
#
loop_
_entity_poly.entity_id
_entity_poly.type
_entity_poly.pdbx_seq_one_letter_code
_entity_poly.pdbx_strand_id
1 'polypeptide(L)'
;MQSNDTGGDIEADELYRAEHRLEVLPNFVSSRPDKARTESEGRALTPRDEDGGVSIIRDGDEYLAVGSGGDEDEKNVWMERVPAVRQAVVQGEQLWRIPNNWVEFLRVHSEDAPDRLLYQIPDPEVYVVVRAPRGDGNSEPRYLIEEVGPIEVEITERPDREALDNLLAELEAQSDPPEIVVSTLEILADHVSDFERKYRKDMGKRGQEAVWKLFKSEQKGVVESWSINPWDTEQDITHFIPETRYASNDVLKKVASRLIEAGVVSPSPSIEVTVKNGKRLPAGYFLQALTEAGCSPTEALDWTMVKTRGHTEATWSEVRGEAEQQIAENIHAAEITLSLKRTN
;
A
#
# COMPACT_ATOMS: atom_id res chain seq x y z
N MET A 1 33.41 -19.24 65.24
CA MET A 1 34.17 -20.36 64.63
C MET A 1 33.15 -21.25 63.94
N GLN A 2 33.43 -21.59 62.68
CA GLN A 2 32.72 -22.47 61.76
C GLN A 2 31.47 -21.93 61.04
N SER A 3 31.72 -21.73 59.75
CA SER A 3 30.84 -21.63 58.59
C SER A 3 30.29 -23.00 58.16
N ASN A 4 29.19 -22.97 57.40
CA ASN A 4 28.83 -23.74 56.19
C ASN A 4 27.29 -23.86 56.18
N ASP A 5 26.55 -23.19 55.31
CA ASP A 5 26.48 -23.30 53.84
C ASP A 5 25.98 -24.68 53.36
N THR A 6 24.73 -24.72 52.86
CA THR A 6 24.37 -25.25 51.53
C THR A 6 22.84 -25.17 51.29
N GLY A 7 22.48 -24.50 50.20
CA GLY A 7 21.45 -24.90 49.21
C GLY A 7 19.97 -24.88 49.64
N GLY A 8 19.02 -24.40 48.85
CA GLY A 8 19.01 -24.07 47.43
C GLY A 8 17.57 -24.24 46.93
N ASP A 9 17.16 -23.35 46.04
CA ASP A 9 15.80 -23.06 45.61
C ASP A 9 15.00 -24.24 45.02
N ILE A 10 13.70 -24.27 45.34
CA ILE A 10 12.65 -24.84 44.48
C ILE A 10 11.59 -23.75 44.32
N GLU A 11 11.80 -22.95 43.27
CA GLU A 11 10.87 -21.96 42.73
C GLU A 11 9.71 -22.63 41.96
N ALA A 12 8.52 -22.07 42.18
CA ALA A 12 7.59 -21.66 41.13
C ALA A 12 7.07 -22.71 40.12
N ASP A 13 6.33 -23.73 40.58
CA ASP A 13 5.62 -24.64 39.65
C ASP A 13 4.16 -24.98 40.00
N GLU A 14 3.50 -24.26 40.93
CA GLU A 14 2.13 -24.61 41.37
C GLU A 14 1.07 -23.51 41.30
N LEU A 15 1.30 -22.40 40.59
CA LEU A 15 0.36 -21.25 40.59
C LEU A 15 -0.18 -20.82 39.23
N TYR A 16 -0.25 -21.72 38.24
CA TYR A 16 -0.79 -21.41 36.91
C TYR A 16 -1.75 -22.48 36.34
N ARG A 17 -2.58 -23.10 37.20
CA ARG A 17 -3.68 -23.97 36.75
C ARG A 17 -4.95 -23.76 37.56
N ALA A 18 -5.66 -22.66 37.29
CA ALA A 18 -7.10 -22.56 37.35
C ALA A 18 -7.51 -21.16 36.90
N GLU A 19 -8.33 -21.08 35.85
CA GLU A 19 -9.41 -20.11 35.61
C GLU A 19 -9.53 -19.75 34.11
N HIS A 20 -10.78 -19.79 33.64
CA HIS A 20 -11.26 -19.40 32.30
C HIS A 20 -11.16 -20.44 31.16
N ARG A 21 -11.89 -21.55 31.32
CA ARG A 21 -12.65 -22.11 30.20
C ARG A 21 -13.92 -21.26 30.01
N LEU A 22 -13.94 -20.40 29.00
CA LEU A 22 -15.18 -19.84 28.46
C LEU A 22 -15.46 -20.54 27.13
N GLU A 23 -16.58 -21.24 27.13
CA GLU A 23 -17.18 -21.89 25.97
C GLU A 23 -17.48 -20.84 24.89
N VAL A 24 -16.87 -20.99 23.72
CA VAL A 24 -17.21 -20.20 22.53
C VAL A 24 -18.42 -20.86 21.88
N LEU A 25 -19.60 -20.28 22.09
CA LEU A 25 -20.78 -20.59 21.30
C LEU A 25 -20.74 -19.83 19.96
N PRO A 26 -21.11 -20.45 18.83
CA PRO A 26 -21.17 -19.80 17.53
C PRO A 26 -22.36 -18.84 17.45
N ASN A 27 -22.09 -17.56 17.18
CA ASN A 27 -23.13 -16.56 16.91
C ASN A 27 -23.74 -16.82 15.52
N PHE A 28 -24.90 -17.46 15.50
CA PHE A 28 -25.83 -17.41 14.38
C PHE A 28 -26.53 -16.04 14.38
N VAL A 29 -26.20 -15.17 13.42
CA VAL A 29 -26.97 -13.95 13.17
C VAL A 29 -28.19 -14.32 12.33
N SER A 30 -29.37 -14.24 12.96
CA SER A 30 -30.64 -14.32 12.26
C SER A 30 -30.92 -13.01 11.51
N SER A 31 -31.05 -13.12 10.20
CA SER A 31 -31.62 -12.10 9.31
C SER A 31 -33.06 -11.73 9.67
N ARG A 32 -33.40 -10.43 9.64
CA ARG A 32 -34.62 -9.96 8.98
C ARG A 32 -34.39 -8.61 8.28
N PRO A 33 -35.06 -8.38 7.13
CA PRO A 33 -34.77 -7.31 6.20
C PRO A 33 -35.73 -6.12 6.39
N ASP A 34 -35.28 -4.90 6.11
CA ASP A 34 -36.06 -3.97 5.27
C ASP A 34 -35.29 -2.68 4.95
N LYS A 35 -35.24 -2.39 3.64
CA LYS A 35 -35.30 -1.09 2.98
C LYS A 35 -34.25 -0.01 3.31
N ALA A 36 -33.25 0.05 2.43
CA ALA A 36 -32.99 1.28 1.67
C ALA A 36 -32.48 0.90 0.28
N ARG A 37 -33.40 0.91 -0.67
CA ARG A 37 -33.16 0.83 -2.12
C ARG A 37 -33.32 2.25 -2.64
N THR A 38 -32.20 2.91 -2.95
CA THR A 38 -32.12 3.92 -4.03
C THR A 38 -30.67 4.25 -4.31
N GLU A 39 -30.25 3.87 -5.52
CA GLU A 39 -29.48 4.72 -6.44
C GLU A 39 -28.10 5.23 -5.98
N SER A 40 -27.09 4.42 -6.29
CA SER A 40 -25.86 4.96 -6.88
C SER A 40 -25.47 4.07 -8.06
N GLU A 41 -26.28 4.13 -9.12
CA GLU A 41 -25.82 3.80 -10.46
C GLU A 41 -24.77 4.84 -10.85
N GLY A 42 -23.51 4.43 -10.78
CA GLY A 42 -22.39 5.33 -11.00
C GLY A 42 -21.08 4.56 -11.17
N ARG A 43 -20.95 3.90 -12.33
CA ARG A 43 -19.71 3.33 -12.87
C ARG A 43 -19.11 2.17 -12.06
N ALA A 44 -19.78 1.03 -12.13
CA ALA A 44 -19.04 -0.21 -12.34
C ALA A 44 -18.51 -0.15 -13.78
N LEU A 45 -17.19 -0.22 -13.97
CA LEU A 45 -16.64 -0.65 -15.25
C LEU A 45 -17.07 -2.10 -15.43
N THR A 46 -18.23 -2.32 -16.04
CA THR A 46 -18.53 -3.60 -16.68
C THR A 46 -17.44 -3.79 -17.73
N PRO A 47 -16.64 -4.86 -17.69
CA PRO A 47 -15.82 -5.22 -18.83
C PRO A 47 -16.74 -5.28 -20.03
N ARG A 48 -16.40 -4.48 -21.04
CA ARG A 48 -17.12 -4.42 -22.30
C ARG A 48 -16.98 -5.81 -22.94
N ASP A 49 -18.11 -6.46 -23.19
CA ASP A 49 -18.19 -7.59 -24.10
C ASP A 49 -17.55 -7.19 -25.45
N GLU A 50 -17.05 -8.20 -26.17
CA GLU A 50 -16.49 -8.15 -27.53
C GLU A 50 -14.95 -8.03 -27.62
N ASP A 51 -14.23 -8.95 -26.98
CA ASP A 51 -13.27 -9.87 -27.66
C ASP A 51 -12.49 -10.66 -26.58
N GLY A 52 -12.81 -11.95 -26.42
CA GLY A 52 -12.06 -12.85 -25.53
C GLY A 52 -12.87 -13.59 -24.46
N GLY A 53 -13.87 -14.37 -24.86
CA GLY A 53 -14.20 -15.68 -24.27
C GLY A 53 -14.56 -15.83 -22.78
N VAL A 54 -14.68 -14.78 -21.95
CA VAL A 54 -15.06 -14.88 -20.53
C VAL A 54 -16.16 -13.88 -20.14
N SER A 55 -17.25 -14.38 -19.55
CA SER A 55 -18.36 -13.59 -19.01
C SER A 55 -18.43 -13.70 -17.48
N ILE A 56 -18.67 -12.58 -16.80
CA ILE A 56 -18.81 -12.55 -15.33
C ILE A 56 -20.27 -12.27 -14.96
N ILE A 57 -20.92 -13.24 -14.34
CA ILE A 57 -22.35 -13.21 -14.02
C ILE A 57 -22.53 -13.17 -12.50
N ARG A 58 -23.44 -12.34 -11.99
CA ARG A 58 -23.74 -12.30 -10.55
C ARG A 58 -24.54 -13.54 -10.12
N ASP A 59 -24.11 -14.23 -9.08
CA ASP A 59 -24.78 -15.38 -8.47
C ASP A 59 -24.91 -15.19 -6.95
N GLY A 60 -25.98 -14.49 -6.52
CA GLY A 60 -26.18 -14.13 -5.12
C GLY A 60 -25.10 -13.19 -4.58
N ASP A 61 -24.33 -13.70 -3.61
CA ASP A 61 -23.20 -13.04 -2.96
C ASP A 61 -21.84 -13.41 -3.61
N GLU A 62 -21.88 -14.11 -4.74
CA GLU A 62 -20.71 -14.50 -5.54
C GLU A 62 -20.88 -14.06 -7.00
N TYR A 63 -19.83 -14.30 -7.78
CA TYR A 63 -19.85 -14.19 -9.24
C TYR A 63 -19.45 -15.52 -9.87
N LEU A 64 -20.01 -15.81 -11.03
CA LEU A 64 -19.60 -16.91 -11.90
C LEU A 64 -18.81 -16.32 -13.06
N ALA A 65 -17.51 -16.61 -13.11
CA ALA A 65 -16.69 -16.42 -14.30
C ALA A 65 -16.90 -17.64 -15.20
N VAL A 66 -17.43 -17.42 -16.40
CA VAL A 66 -17.74 -18.47 -17.38
C VAL A 66 -16.89 -18.20 -18.60
N GLY A 67 -16.07 -19.16 -19.03
CA GLY A 67 -15.32 -19.01 -20.26
C GLY A 67 -15.34 -20.24 -21.15
N SER A 68 -15.01 -20.03 -22.42
CA SER A 68 -14.88 -21.10 -23.42
C SER A 68 -13.42 -21.31 -23.78
N GLY A 69 -12.92 -22.54 -23.60
CA GLY A 69 -11.61 -22.96 -24.10
C GLY A 69 -11.55 -22.88 -25.62
N GLY A 70 -10.44 -22.35 -26.15
CA GLY A 70 -10.27 -22.05 -27.58
C GLY A 70 -9.87 -23.24 -28.46
N ASP A 71 -9.90 -24.48 -27.96
CA ASP A 71 -9.59 -25.64 -28.77
C ASP A 71 -10.79 -26.01 -29.65
N GLU A 72 -10.58 -25.96 -30.98
CA GLU A 72 -11.61 -26.09 -32.02
C GLU A 72 -12.40 -27.41 -31.97
N ASP A 73 -11.91 -28.43 -31.24
CA ASP A 73 -12.51 -29.76 -31.18
C ASP A 73 -13.33 -30.06 -29.92
N GLU A 74 -13.21 -29.25 -28.86
CA GLU A 74 -14.08 -29.37 -27.68
C GLU A 74 -14.43 -27.98 -27.15
N LYS A 75 -15.73 -27.62 -27.22
CA LYS A 75 -16.29 -26.44 -26.53
C LYS A 75 -16.28 -26.67 -25.02
N ASN A 76 -15.09 -26.70 -24.43
CA ASN A 76 -14.90 -26.85 -23.00
C ASN A 76 -15.27 -25.52 -22.34
N VAL A 77 -16.51 -25.45 -21.88
CA VAL A 77 -17.00 -24.37 -21.03
C VAL A 77 -16.51 -24.65 -19.62
N TRP A 78 -15.73 -23.72 -19.07
CA TRP A 78 -15.36 -23.73 -17.67
C TRP A 78 -16.17 -22.68 -16.92
N MET A 79 -16.44 -22.97 -15.64
CA MET A 79 -17.12 -22.06 -14.73
C MET A 79 -16.33 -22.02 -13.42
N GLU A 80 -16.14 -20.82 -12.90
CA GLU A 80 -15.43 -20.56 -11.65
C GLU A 80 -16.24 -19.61 -10.77
N ARG A 81 -16.37 -19.96 -9.48
CA ARG A 81 -16.98 -19.11 -8.47
C ARG A 81 -15.93 -18.14 -7.95
N VAL A 82 -16.27 -16.85 -8.00
CA VAL A 82 -15.42 -15.75 -7.55
C VAL A 82 -16.14 -15.02 -6.42
N PRO A 83 -15.55 -14.89 -5.22
CA PRO A 83 -16.16 -14.17 -4.12
C PRO A 83 -16.46 -12.71 -4.49
N ALA A 84 -17.66 -12.22 -4.19
CA ALA A 84 -18.00 -10.80 -4.39
C ALA A 84 -17.33 -9.88 -3.36
N VAL A 85 -16.93 -10.45 -2.22
CA VAL A 85 -16.32 -9.77 -1.08
C VAL A 85 -15.05 -10.52 -0.72
N ARG A 86 -13.97 -9.77 -0.47
CA ARG A 86 -12.71 -10.32 0.03
C ARG A 86 -12.08 -9.38 1.03
N GLN A 87 -11.52 -9.96 2.09
CA GLN A 87 -10.84 -9.20 3.13
C GLN A 87 -9.32 -9.36 3.06
N ALA A 88 -8.82 -10.33 2.30
CA ALA A 88 -7.39 -10.51 2.15
C ALA A 88 -7.02 -11.04 0.75
N VAL A 89 -5.88 -10.57 0.26
CA VAL A 89 -5.24 -11.00 -1.00
C VAL A 89 -3.74 -11.08 -0.81
N VAL A 90 -3.06 -11.79 -1.70
CA VAL A 90 -1.59 -11.87 -1.70
C VAL A 90 -1.00 -11.25 -2.95
N GLN A 91 0.24 -10.77 -2.86
CA GLN A 91 0.98 -10.33 -4.03
C GLN A 91 1.10 -11.47 -5.05
N GLY A 92 0.93 -11.15 -6.33
CA GLY A 92 0.98 -12.09 -7.44
C GLY A 92 -0.35 -12.79 -7.73
N GLU A 93 -1.34 -12.62 -6.87
CA GLU A 93 -2.68 -13.15 -7.08
C GLU A 93 -3.36 -12.49 -8.29
N GLN A 94 -4.02 -13.30 -9.11
CA GLN A 94 -4.83 -12.83 -10.22
C GLN A 94 -6.32 -12.85 -9.85
N LEU A 95 -7.03 -11.78 -10.21
CA LEU A 95 -8.47 -11.66 -9.98
C LEU A 95 -9.20 -11.46 -11.30
N TRP A 96 -10.32 -12.16 -11.47
CA TRP A 96 -11.26 -11.90 -12.57
C TRP A 96 -11.94 -10.52 -12.44
N ARG A 97 -12.11 -10.04 -11.21
CA ARG A 97 -12.80 -8.79 -10.88
C ARG A 97 -12.33 -8.26 -9.53
N ILE A 98 -12.35 -6.94 -9.38
CA ILE A 98 -12.16 -6.28 -8.08
C ILE A 98 -13.35 -6.56 -7.14
N PRO A 99 -13.11 -7.05 -5.91
CA PRO A 99 -14.16 -7.29 -4.92
C PRO A 99 -14.98 -6.02 -4.61
N ASN A 100 -16.28 -6.19 -4.42
CA ASN A 100 -17.23 -5.08 -4.28
C ASN A 100 -17.03 -4.26 -3.00
N ASN A 101 -16.43 -4.85 -1.97
CA ASN A 101 -16.17 -4.17 -0.70
C ASN A 101 -14.93 -3.26 -0.76
N TRP A 102 -14.15 -3.30 -1.83
CA TRP A 102 -12.93 -2.50 -1.94
C TRP A 102 -13.25 -1.08 -2.40
N VAL A 103 -12.52 -0.10 -1.83
CA VAL A 103 -12.69 1.32 -2.14
C VAL A 103 -11.51 1.79 -2.98
N GLU A 104 -11.78 2.31 -4.18
CA GLU A 104 -10.75 2.89 -5.06
C GLU A 104 -10.34 4.28 -4.57
N PHE A 105 -9.03 4.51 -4.44
CA PHE A 105 -8.47 5.79 -4.00
C PHE A 105 -7.72 6.54 -5.08
N LEU A 106 -6.96 5.84 -5.91
CA LEU A 106 -6.08 6.44 -6.90
C LEU A 106 -5.99 5.55 -8.14
N ARG A 107 -5.94 6.17 -9.32
CA ARG A 107 -5.59 5.51 -10.58
C ARG A 107 -4.37 6.19 -11.19
N VAL A 108 -3.30 5.43 -11.36
CA VAL A 108 -2.12 5.84 -12.11
C VAL A 108 -2.30 5.40 -13.55
N HIS A 109 -2.59 6.36 -14.41
CA HIS A 109 -2.75 6.14 -15.84
C HIS A 109 -1.39 6.01 -16.53
N SER A 110 -1.28 5.08 -17.47
CA SER A 110 -0.10 4.96 -18.33
C SER A 110 -0.51 4.78 -19.79
N GLU A 111 0.14 5.52 -20.69
CA GLU A 111 -0.09 5.38 -22.13
C GLU A 111 0.51 4.08 -22.67
N ASP A 112 1.69 3.71 -22.16
CA ASP A 112 2.47 2.56 -22.64
C ASP A 112 2.34 1.31 -21.76
N ALA A 113 1.73 1.41 -20.56
CA ALA A 113 1.57 0.32 -19.61
C ALA A 113 0.10 0.14 -19.19
N PRO A 114 -0.30 -1.03 -18.66
CA PRO A 114 -1.61 -1.14 -18.04
C PRO A 114 -1.69 -0.20 -16.84
N ASP A 115 -2.86 0.41 -16.65
CA ASP A 115 -3.11 1.28 -15.50
C ASP A 115 -2.89 0.54 -14.19
N ARG A 116 -2.43 1.27 -13.18
CA ARG A 116 -2.35 0.78 -11.80
C ARG A 116 -3.37 1.49 -10.94
N LEU A 117 -4.05 0.74 -10.10
CA LEU A 117 -5.11 1.22 -9.23
C LEU A 117 -4.76 0.95 -7.78
N LEU A 118 -4.97 1.94 -6.91
CA LEU A 118 -4.85 1.80 -5.48
C LEU A 118 -6.24 1.60 -4.88
N TYR A 119 -6.43 0.45 -4.23
CA TYR A 119 -7.63 0.12 -3.49
C TYR A 119 -7.35 0.03 -1.99
N GLN A 120 -8.39 0.22 -1.17
CA GLN A 120 -8.41 -0.14 0.23
C GLN A 120 -9.43 -1.25 0.48
N ILE A 121 -8.99 -2.27 1.19
CA ILE A 121 -9.85 -3.25 1.84
C ILE A 121 -10.28 -2.66 3.19
N PRO A 122 -11.58 -2.36 3.41
CA PRO A 122 -12.03 -1.57 4.54
C PRO A 122 -11.86 -2.26 5.90
N ASP A 123 -11.88 -3.60 5.94
CA ASP A 123 -11.60 -4.38 7.14
C ASP A 123 -10.69 -5.55 6.70
N PRO A 124 -9.35 -5.44 6.85
CA PRO A 124 -8.67 -4.81 7.99
C PRO A 124 -7.88 -3.53 7.67
N GLU A 125 -8.43 -2.60 6.88
CA GLU A 125 -7.77 -1.36 6.44
C GLU A 125 -6.40 -1.58 5.75
N VAL A 126 -6.36 -2.49 4.77
CA VAL A 126 -5.15 -2.81 3.99
C VAL A 126 -5.24 -2.18 2.60
N TYR A 127 -4.12 -1.64 2.11
CA TYR A 127 -4.05 -1.05 0.77
C TYR A 127 -3.45 -2.04 -0.22
N VAL A 128 -3.97 -1.99 -1.43
CA VAL A 128 -3.63 -2.93 -2.50
C VAL A 128 -3.38 -2.16 -3.79
N VAL A 129 -2.21 -2.38 -4.40
CA VAL A 129 -1.94 -1.92 -5.76
C VAL A 129 -2.32 -3.03 -6.72
N VAL A 130 -3.19 -2.70 -7.67
CA VAL A 130 -3.72 -3.62 -8.66
C VAL A 130 -3.36 -3.13 -10.05
N ARG A 131 -2.80 -4.01 -10.88
CA ARG A 131 -2.62 -3.73 -12.31
C ARG A 131 -3.87 -4.14 -13.07
N ALA A 132 -4.42 -3.21 -13.84
CA ALA A 132 -5.56 -3.47 -14.72
C ALA A 132 -5.16 -4.42 -15.87
N PRO A 133 -6.11 -5.22 -16.40
CA PRO A 133 -5.90 -5.92 -17.65
C PRO A 133 -5.68 -4.92 -18.80
N ARG A 134 -4.86 -5.29 -19.79
CA ARG A 134 -4.69 -4.53 -21.03
C ARG A 134 -5.79 -4.93 -22.02
N GLY A 135 -6.29 -3.96 -22.77
CA GLY A 135 -7.30 -4.18 -23.82
C GLY A 135 -6.71 -4.59 -25.17
N ASP A 136 -5.47 -5.12 -25.21
CA ASP A 136 -4.72 -5.33 -26.45
C ASP A 136 -4.95 -6.70 -27.11
N GLY A 137 -6.00 -7.43 -26.71
CA GLY A 137 -6.43 -8.70 -27.31
C GLY A 137 -5.52 -9.90 -27.07
N ASN A 138 -4.29 -9.68 -26.58
CA ASN A 138 -3.28 -10.72 -26.30
C ASN A 138 -2.95 -10.87 -24.81
N SER A 139 -3.42 -9.98 -23.95
CA SER A 139 -3.18 -10.04 -22.51
C SER A 139 -4.32 -10.74 -21.76
N GLU A 140 -3.96 -11.47 -20.71
CA GLU A 140 -4.93 -12.11 -19.82
C GLU A 140 -5.89 -11.03 -19.27
N PRO A 141 -7.22 -11.21 -19.36
CA PRO A 141 -8.22 -10.21 -18.96
C PRO A 141 -8.40 -10.14 -17.44
N ARG A 142 -7.29 -10.27 -16.69
CA ARG A 142 -7.26 -10.41 -15.23
C ARG A 142 -6.54 -9.24 -14.60
N TYR A 143 -7.02 -8.86 -13.42
CA TYR A 143 -6.34 -7.93 -12.53
C TYR A 143 -5.21 -8.66 -11.83
N LEU A 144 -4.04 -8.04 -11.70
CA LEU A 144 -2.92 -8.60 -10.94
C LEU A 144 -2.70 -7.80 -9.67
N ILE A 145 -2.62 -8.47 -8.52
CA ILE A 145 -2.20 -7.86 -7.26
C ILE A 145 -0.68 -7.65 -7.28
N GLU A 146 -0.24 -6.40 -7.36
CA GLU A 146 1.20 -6.07 -7.40
C GLU A 146 1.79 -5.84 -6.01
N GLU A 147 1.05 -5.17 -5.11
CA GLU A 147 1.53 -4.85 -3.76
C GLU A 147 0.40 -4.87 -2.75
N VAL A 148 0.67 -5.34 -1.54
CA VAL A 148 -0.32 -5.41 -0.44
C VAL A 148 0.32 -4.94 0.87
N GLY A 149 -0.21 -3.90 1.50
CA GLY A 149 0.37 -3.37 2.73
C GLY A 149 -0.19 -2.01 3.15
N PRO A 150 0.43 -1.34 4.14
CA PRO A 150 0.09 0.03 4.47
C PRO A 150 0.64 0.98 3.42
N ILE A 151 -0.08 2.07 3.21
CA ILE A 151 0.38 3.18 2.38
C ILE A 151 1.44 4.00 3.13
N GLU A 152 2.47 4.44 2.41
CA GLU A 152 3.43 5.43 2.86
C GLU A 152 3.44 6.59 1.88
N VAL A 153 3.52 7.80 2.43
CA VAL A 153 3.48 9.05 1.70
C VAL A 153 4.72 9.84 2.10
N GLU A 154 5.65 10.04 1.16
CA GLU A 154 6.93 10.70 1.43
C GLU A 154 7.16 11.87 0.48
N ILE A 155 7.85 12.90 0.98
CA ILE A 155 8.41 13.93 0.10
C ILE A 155 9.65 13.39 -0.58
N THR A 156 9.66 13.48 -1.91
CA THR A 156 10.82 13.12 -2.74
C THR A 156 11.86 14.23 -2.75
N GLU A 157 11.40 15.48 -2.78
CA GLU A 157 12.25 16.65 -2.94
C GLU A 157 12.96 17.05 -1.63
N ARG A 158 14.26 17.31 -1.73
CA ARG A 158 15.08 17.81 -0.62
C ARG A 158 15.57 19.20 -0.95
N PRO A 159 15.75 20.06 0.07
CA PRO A 159 16.43 21.32 -0.15
C PRO A 159 17.80 21.10 -0.80
N ASP A 160 18.06 21.85 -1.88
CA ASP A 160 19.29 21.77 -2.65
C ASP A 160 20.36 22.68 -2.03
N ARG A 161 21.34 22.04 -1.38
CA ARG A 161 22.45 22.73 -0.72
C ARG A 161 23.38 23.41 -1.72
N GLU A 162 23.61 22.81 -2.88
CA GLU A 162 24.46 23.39 -3.92
C GLU A 162 23.80 24.64 -4.51
N ALA A 163 22.49 24.59 -4.73
CA ALA A 163 21.71 25.76 -5.12
C ALA A 163 21.77 26.89 -4.07
N LEU A 164 21.79 26.55 -2.78
CA LEU A 164 21.92 27.55 -1.70
C LEU A 164 23.31 28.20 -1.70
N ASP A 165 24.36 27.40 -1.85
CA ASP A 165 25.75 27.90 -1.93
C ASP A 165 25.93 28.80 -3.17
N ASN A 166 25.36 28.40 -4.32
CA ASN A 166 25.36 29.21 -5.53
C ASN A 166 24.61 30.54 -5.34
N LEU A 167 23.44 30.52 -4.69
CA LEU A 167 22.68 31.73 -4.39
C LEU A 167 23.48 32.70 -3.50
N LEU A 168 24.20 32.19 -2.50
CA LEU A 168 25.08 33.01 -1.65
C LEU A 168 26.22 33.64 -2.48
N ALA A 169 26.90 32.85 -3.30
CA ALA A 169 27.97 33.34 -4.17
C ALA A 169 27.48 34.41 -5.18
N GLU A 170 26.27 34.24 -5.72
CA GLU A 170 25.63 35.22 -6.61
C GLU A 170 25.30 36.53 -5.88
N LEU A 171 24.89 36.47 -4.62
CA LEU A 171 24.63 37.66 -3.80
C LEU A 171 25.92 38.40 -3.43
N GLU A 172 26.99 37.69 -3.11
CA GLU A 172 28.31 38.28 -2.85
C GLU A 172 28.88 39.00 -4.08
N ALA A 173 28.57 38.52 -5.29
CA ALA A 173 28.99 39.16 -6.53
C ALA A 173 28.19 40.43 -6.87
N GLN A 174 27.06 40.69 -6.21
CA GLN A 174 26.27 41.90 -6.40
C GLN A 174 26.95 43.11 -5.75
N SER A 175 26.84 44.29 -6.37
CA SER A 175 27.51 45.49 -5.86
C SER A 175 26.88 46.09 -4.60
N ASP A 176 25.62 45.77 -4.31
CA ASP A 176 24.87 46.26 -3.14
C ASP A 176 23.74 45.28 -2.75
N PRO A 177 24.07 44.05 -2.31
CA PRO A 177 23.05 43.09 -1.88
C PRO A 177 22.43 43.55 -0.56
N PRO A 178 21.13 43.30 -0.31
CA PRO A 178 20.52 43.63 0.96
C PRO A 178 21.15 42.84 2.12
N GLU A 179 21.95 43.50 2.96
CA GLU A 179 22.76 42.89 4.04
C GLU A 179 21.94 41.96 4.95
N ILE A 180 20.71 42.34 5.27
CA ILE A 180 19.83 41.54 6.13
C ILE A 180 19.32 40.25 5.46
N VAL A 181 19.21 40.24 4.11
CA VAL A 181 18.83 39.05 3.34
C VAL A 181 20.02 38.10 3.27
N VAL A 182 21.22 38.63 2.98
CA VAL A 182 22.47 37.85 2.94
C VAL A 182 22.75 37.19 4.29
N SER A 183 22.78 37.97 5.37
CA SER A 183 23.00 37.42 6.72
C SER A 183 21.95 36.39 7.15
N THR A 184 20.70 36.52 6.70
CA THR A 184 19.67 35.51 6.99
C THR A 184 19.90 34.22 6.18
N LEU A 185 20.37 34.31 4.94
CA LEU A 185 20.73 33.16 4.12
C LEU A 185 22.00 32.45 4.64
N GLU A 186 23.01 33.21 5.11
CA GLU A 186 24.21 32.65 5.76
C GLU A 186 23.85 31.86 7.02
N ILE A 187 23.00 32.42 7.89
CA ILE A 187 22.49 31.72 9.08
C ILE A 187 21.71 30.46 8.67
N LEU A 188 20.92 30.52 7.59
CA LEU A 188 20.22 29.36 7.08
C LEU A 188 21.20 28.29 6.58
N ALA A 189 22.27 28.66 5.89
CA ALA A 189 23.31 27.75 5.43
C ALA A 189 24.03 27.06 6.59
N ASP A 190 24.40 27.81 7.64
CA ASP A 190 24.98 27.26 8.87
C ASP A 190 24.06 26.24 9.57
N HIS A 191 22.74 26.43 9.41
CA HIS A 191 21.70 25.59 10.01
C HIS A 191 20.91 24.76 9.00
N VAL A 192 21.47 24.47 7.82
CA VAL A 192 20.72 23.86 6.70
C VAL A 192 20.12 22.50 7.06
N SER A 193 20.80 21.72 7.90
CA SER A 193 20.30 20.41 8.34
C SER A 193 19.08 20.51 9.25
N ASP A 194 18.96 21.58 10.04
CA ASP A 194 17.78 21.84 10.86
C ASP A 194 16.62 22.36 10.02
N PHE A 195 16.91 23.22 9.04
CA PHE A 195 15.95 23.68 8.03
C PHE A 195 15.37 22.50 7.25
N GLU A 196 16.23 21.65 6.66
CA GLU A 196 15.83 20.45 5.91
C GLU A 196 14.94 19.52 6.73
N ARG A 197 15.33 19.25 7.98
CA ARG A 197 14.57 18.37 8.87
C ARG A 197 13.18 18.94 9.15
N LYS A 198 13.07 20.24 9.44
CA LYS A 198 11.78 20.91 9.69
C LYS A 198 10.93 20.94 8.42
N TYR A 199 11.50 21.36 7.30
CA TYR A 199 10.85 21.40 5.99
C TYR A 199 10.26 20.03 5.64
N ARG A 200 11.06 18.97 5.66
CA ARG A 200 10.59 17.61 5.32
C ARG A 200 9.52 17.09 6.26
N LYS A 201 9.65 17.36 7.56
CA LYS A 201 8.67 16.90 8.55
C LYS A 201 7.31 17.58 8.33
N ASP A 202 7.31 18.90 8.19
CA ASP A 202 6.08 19.67 8.13
C ASP A 202 5.43 19.58 6.76
N MET A 203 6.21 19.70 5.68
CA MET A 203 5.70 19.44 4.34
C MET A 203 5.28 17.99 4.19
N GLY A 204 5.96 17.02 4.81
CA GLY A 204 5.56 15.61 4.74
C GLY A 204 4.19 15.39 5.39
N LYS A 205 3.96 16.00 6.55
CA LYS A 205 2.65 15.98 7.22
C LYS A 205 1.56 16.65 6.37
N ARG A 206 1.81 17.86 5.86
CA ARG A 206 0.85 18.58 5.01
C ARG A 206 0.60 17.86 3.69
N GLY A 207 1.63 17.25 3.12
CA GLY A 207 1.57 16.46 1.90
C GLY A 207 0.69 15.24 2.10
N GLN A 208 0.88 14.52 3.21
CA GLN A 208 -0.01 13.42 3.59
C GLN A 208 -1.48 13.87 3.70
N GLU A 209 -1.75 14.99 4.38
CA GLU A 209 -3.11 15.55 4.47
C GLU A 209 -3.68 15.90 3.08
N ALA A 210 -2.85 16.45 2.19
CA ALA A 210 -3.23 16.80 0.83
C ALA A 210 -3.52 15.56 -0.05
N VAL A 211 -2.68 14.52 0.02
CA VAL A 211 -2.93 13.23 -0.64
C VAL A 211 -4.25 12.61 -0.15
N TRP A 212 -4.52 12.63 1.15
CA TRP A 212 -5.78 12.10 1.68
C TRP A 212 -7.01 12.91 1.23
N LYS A 213 -6.87 14.22 1.00
CA LYS A 213 -7.95 15.03 0.41
C LYS A 213 -8.18 14.63 -1.04
N LEU A 214 -7.12 14.43 -1.82
CA LEU A 214 -7.20 13.95 -3.20
C LEU A 214 -7.93 12.60 -3.28
N PHE A 215 -7.59 11.68 -2.39
CA PHE A 215 -8.20 10.35 -2.27
C PHE A 215 -9.70 10.39 -1.92
N LYS A 216 -10.13 11.38 -1.14
CA LYS A 216 -11.54 11.56 -0.75
C LYS A 216 -12.32 12.43 -1.75
N SER A 217 -11.68 12.93 -2.79
CA SER A 217 -12.34 13.77 -3.80
C SER A 217 -13.31 12.95 -4.65
N GLU A 218 -14.43 13.54 -5.06
CA GLU A 218 -15.45 12.87 -5.87
C GLU A 218 -14.93 12.39 -7.23
N GLN A 219 -13.87 13.02 -7.74
CA GLN A 219 -13.30 12.67 -9.04
C GLN A 219 -12.41 11.42 -9.00
N LYS A 220 -12.08 10.89 -7.81
CA LYS A 220 -11.11 9.79 -7.59
C LYS A 220 -9.80 10.06 -8.31
N GLY A 221 -8.76 10.48 -7.58
CA GLY A 221 -7.52 11.01 -8.17
C GLY A 221 -6.97 10.16 -9.32
N VAL A 222 -7.10 10.64 -10.56
CA VAL A 222 -6.41 10.08 -11.71
C VAL A 222 -5.13 10.89 -11.89
N VAL A 223 -3.99 10.20 -11.89
CA VAL A 223 -2.66 10.78 -11.97
C VAL A 223 -1.81 10.03 -12.98
N GLU A 224 -0.74 10.64 -13.45
CA GLU A 224 0.17 10.02 -14.44
C GLU A 224 1.32 9.24 -13.77
N SER A 225 1.53 9.45 -12.46
CA SER A 225 2.64 8.87 -11.71
C SER A 225 2.30 8.69 -10.23
N TRP A 226 3.02 7.80 -9.56
CA TRP A 226 3.03 7.67 -8.09
C TRP A 226 3.69 8.86 -7.38
N SER A 227 4.48 9.65 -8.11
CA SER A 227 4.96 10.96 -7.68
C SER A 227 3.94 12.01 -8.11
N ILE A 228 3.19 12.53 -7.16
CA ILE A 228 2.10 13.47 -7.37
C ILE A 228 2.42 14.82 -6.77
N ASN A 229 1.84 15.88 -7.35
CA ASN A 229 1.78 17.20 -6.73
C ASN A 229 0.37 17.35 -6.13
N PRO A 230 0.20 17.17 -4.80
CA PRO A 230 -1.13 17.23 -4.19
C PRO A 230 -1.55 18.65 -3.77
N TRP A 231 -0.78 19.68 -4.14
CA TRP A 231 -0.98 21.03 -3.63
C TRP A 231 -1.93 21.85 -4.51
N ASP A 232 -2.95 22.47 -3.91
CA ASP A 232 -3.85 23.40 -4.62
C ASP A 232 -3.19 24.78 -4.85
N THR A 233 -2.23 25.14 -4.00
CA THR A 233 -1.49 26.40 -4.03
C THR A 233 -0.04 26.20 -3.56
N GLU A 234 0.83 27.14 -3.92
CA GLU A 234 2.16 27.24 -3.32
C GLU A 234 2.11 27.31 -1.80
N GLN A 235 3.02 26.59 -1.15
CA GLN A 235 3.12 26.53 0.30
C GLN A 235 4.09 27.60 0.81
N ASP A 236 3.66 28.34 1.82
CA ASP A 236 4.52 29.33 2.48
C ASP A 236 5.65 28.63 3.26
N ILE A 237 6.89 28.85 2.83
CA ILE A 237 8.10 28.29 3.45
C ILE A 237 8.74 29.22 4.50
N THR A 238 8.22 30.43 4.70
CA THR A 238 8.86 31.45 5.55
C THR A 238 9.05 30.97 6.99
N HIS A 239 8.12 30.18 7.51
CA HIS A 239 8.16 29.60 8.85
C HIS A 239 9.29 28.57 9.08
N PHE A 240 9.95 28.10 8.01
CA PHE A 240 11.12 27.23 8.13
C PHE A 240 12.43 27.99 8.28
N ILE A 241 12.46 29.23 7.79
CA ILE A 241 13.65 30.09 7.82
C ILE A 241 13.94 30.45 9.29
N PRO A 242 15.17 30.27 9.78
CA PRO A 242 15.52 30.62 11.16
C PRO A 242 15.15 32.07 11.48
N GLU A 243 14.52 32.29 12.64
CA GLU A 243 14.25 33.65 13.11
C GLU A 243 15.58 34.35 13.41
N THR A 244 15.94 35.32 12.58
CA THR A 244 17.03 36.23 12.89
C THR A 244 16.48 37.41 13.68
N ARG A 245 17.24 37.92 14.67
CA ARG A 245 16.81 38.99 15.60
C ARG A 245 16.28 40.26 14.93
N TYR A 246 16.53 40.43 13.63
CA TYR A 246 16.21 41.63 12.87
C TYR A 246 15.38 41.35 11.60
N ALA A 247 15.12 40.09 11.23
CA ALA A 247 14.31 39.81 10.04
C ALA A 247 12.84 40.13 10.30
N SER A 248 12.33 41.14 9.60
CA SER A 248 10.89 41.35 9.47
C SER A 248 10.26 40.28 8.58
N ASN A 249 8.94 40.12 8.64
CA ASN A 249 8.20 39.24 7.72
C ASN A 249 8.48 39.56 6.24
N ASP A 250 8.75 40.82 5.89
CA ASP A 250 9.11 41.22 4.52
C ASP A 250 10.49 40.70 4.13
N VAL A 251 11.44 40.64 5.07
CA VAL A 251 12.76 40.02 4.85
C VAL A 251 12.60 38.51 4.66
N LEU A 252 11.84 37.84 5.54
CA LEU A 252 11.60 36.40 5.43
C LEU A 252 10.94 36.03 4.11
N LYS A 253 9.97 36.81 3.64
CA LYS A 253 9.35 36.63 2.33
C LYS A 253 10.35 36.79 1.19
N LYS A 254 11.23 37.80 1.24
CA LYS A 254 12.28 37.96 0.23
C LYS A 254 13.26 36.79 0.23
N VAL A 255 13.68 36.33 1.40
CA VAL A 255 14.54 35.14 1.54
C VAL A 255 13.83 33.91 0.96
N ALA A 256 12.58 33.67 1.32
CA ALA A 256 11.78 32.58 0.77
C ALA A 256 11.68 32.63 -0.76
N SER A 257 11.37 33.81 -1.33
CA SER A 257 11.33 34.00 -2.78
C SER A 257 12.68 33.68 -3.42
N ARG A 258 13.81 34.10 -2.83
CA ARG A 258 15.14 33.78 -3.35
C ARG A 258 15.45 32.29 -3.31
N LEU A 259 15.08 31.59 -2.22
CA LEU A 259 15.26 30.15 -2.12
C LEU A 259 14.46 29.40 -3.19
N ILE A 260 13.24 29.86 -3.48
CA ILE A 260 12.38 29.28 -4.53
C ILE A 260 12.94 29.60 -5.92
N GLU A 261 13.29 30.87 -6.19
CA GLU A 261 13.85 31.33 -7.47
C GLU A 261 15.15 30.60 -7.83
N ALA A 262 16.00 30.34 -6.83
CA ALA A 262 17.25 29.62 -7.01
C ALA A 262 17.08 28.08 -7.04
N GLY A 263 15.87 27.56 -6.85
CA GLY A 263 15.62 26.11 -6.83
C GLY A 263 16.14 25.41 -5.57
N VAL A 264 16.48 26.16 -4.51
CA VAL A 264 16.88 25.59 -3.22
C VAL A 264 15.75 24.77 -2.62
N VAL A 265 14.51 25.24 -2.73
CA VAL A 265 13.32 24.49 -2.31
C VAL A 265 12.19 24.69 -3.28
N SER A 266 11.34 23.67 -3.41
CA SER A 266 10.06 23.81 -4.09
C SER A 266 8.98 24.35 -3.14
N PRO A 267 8.16 25.31 -3.58
CA PRO A 267 6.96 25.72 -2.85
C PRO A 267 5.85 24.66 -2.90
N SER A 268 5.98 23.65 -3.77
CA SER A 268 4.97 22.61 -4.00
C SER A 268 5.68 21.26 -4.25
N PRO A 269 6.43 20.75 -3.25
CA PRO A 269 7.30 19.59 -3.45
C PRO A 269 6.50 18.34 -3.80
N SER A 270 6.99 17.56 -4.75
CA SER A 270 6.37 16.31 -5.16
C SER A 270 6.32 15.31 -3.99
N ILE A 271 5.23 14.55 -3.96
CA ILE A 271 4.94 13.54 -2.96
C ILE A 271 4.87 12.18 -3.65
N GLU A 272 5.66 11.23 -3.18
CA GLU A 272 5.61 9.85 -3.63
C GLU A 272 4.69 9.04 -2.73
N VAL A 273 3.77 8.31 -3.37
CA VAL A 273 2.85 7.38 -2.72
C VAL A 273 3.32 5.96 -2.99
N THR A 274 3.62 5.19 -1.95
CA THR A 274 4.05 3.77 -2.06
C THR A 274 3.23 2.87 -1.16
N VAL A 275 3.17 1.57 -1.48
CA VAL A 275 2.60 0.55 -0.60
C VAL A 275 3.73 -0.32 -0.05
N LYS A 276 3.83 -0.44 1.29
CA LYS A 276 4.87 -1.27 1.92
C LYS A 276 4.48 -2.73 1.90
N ASN A 277 4.75 -3.38 0.77
CA ASN A 277 4.38 -4.77 0.53
C ASN A 277 4.77 -5.72 1.68
N GLY A 278 3.80 -6.51 2.15
CA GLY A 278 3.96 -7.53 3.18
C GLY A 278 4.20 -7.02 4.60
N LYS A 279 4.28 -5.70 4.83
CA LYS A 279 4.58 -5.13 6.16
C LYS A 279 3.32 -4.80 6.93
N ARG A 280 3.36 -4.94 8.26
CA ARG A 280 2.29 -4.51 9.20
C ARG A 280 0.90 -5.04 8.86
N LEU A 281 0.82 -6.19 8.20
CA LEU A 281 -0.45 -6.86 7.94
C LEU A 281 -0.99 -7.49 9.24
N PRO A 282 -2.32 -7.59 9.40
CA PRO A 282 -2.93 -8.24 10.56
C PRO A 282 -2.49 -9.69 10.73
N ALA A 283 -2.58 -10.18 11.97
CA ALA A 283 -2.33 -11.59 12.26
C ALA A 283 -3.31 -12.47 11.47
N GLY A 284 -2.79 -13.51 10.81
CA GLY A 284 -3.60 -14.44 10.01
C GLY A 284 -3.95 -13.94 8.60
N TYR A 285 -3.54 -12.72 8.21
CA TYR A 285 -3.91 -12.14 6.92
C TYR A 285 -3.59 -13.04 5.71
N PHE A 286 -2.38 -13.60 5.64
CA PHE A 286 -1.99 -14.49 4.53
C PHE A 286 -2.79 -15.80 4.51
N LEU A 287 -3.06 -16.39 5.67
CA LEU A 287 -3.90 -17.60 5.75
C LEU A 287 -5.32 -17.32 5.28
N GLN A 288 -5.87 -16.18 5.68
CA GLN A 288 -7.18 -15.72 5.22
C GLN A 288 -7.18 -15.49 3.70
N ALA A 289 -6.16 -14.80 3.16
CA ALA A 289 -6.04 -14.55 1.72
C ALA A 289 -6.03 -15.84 0.90
N LEU A 290 -5.22 -16.82 1.32
CA LEU A 290 -5.10 -18.11 0.64
C LEU A 290 -6.39 -18.93 0.75
N THR A 291 -7.05 -18.88 1.91
CA THR A 291 -8.34 -19.56 2.11
C THR A 291 -9.44 -18.93 1.25
N GLU A 292 -9.50 -17.59 1.18
CA GLU A 292 -10.44 -16.86 0.32
C GLU A 292 -10.15 -17.07 -1.18
N ALA A 293 -8.90 -17.36 -1.54
CA ALA A 293 -8.50 -17.76 -2.89
C ALA A 293 -8.86 -19.23 -3.22
N GLY A 294 -9.29 -20.03 -2.23
CA GLY A 294 -9.68 -21.42 -2.41
C GLY A 294 -8.57 -22.45 -2.15
N CYS A 295 -7.44 -22.06 -1.59
CA CYS A 295 -6.39 -23.00 -1.18
C CYS A 295 -6.88 -23.90 -0.05
N SER A 296 -6.43 -25.15 -0.02
CA SER A 296 -6.68 -26.03 1.12
C SER A 296 -5.94 -25.55 2.38
N PRO A 297 -6.38 -25.92 3.60
CA PRO A 297 -5.71 -25.51 4.83
C PRO A 297 -4.22 -25.90 4.89
N THR A 298 -3.85 -27.03 4.28
CA THR A 298 -2.46 -27.51 4.23
C THR A 298 -1.62 -26.68 3.25
N GLU A 299 -2.16 -26.37 2.08
CA GLU A 299 -1.56 -25.46 1.09
C GLU A 299 -1.33 -24.07 1.68
N ALA A 300 -2.37 -23.50 2.29
CA ALA A 300 -2.32 -22.18 2.88
C ALA A 300 -1.27 -22.07 3.99
N LEU A 301 -1.18 -23.10 4.86
CA LEU A 301 -0.20 -23.17 5.93
C LEU A 301 1.23 -23.24 5.40
N ASP A 302 1.50 -24.16 4.48
CA ASP A 302 2.84 -24.39 3.94
C ASP A 302 3.36 -23.19 3.17
N TRP A 303 2.50 -22.63 2.32
CA TRP A 303 2.82 -21.40 1.59
C TRP A 303 3.12 -20.25 2.55
N THR A 304 2.29 -20.05 3.58
CA THR A 304 2.50 -18.98 4.56
C THR A 304 3.84 -19.14 5.29
N MET A 305 4.16 -20.34 5.76
CA MET A 305 5.37 -20.58 6.53
C MET A 305 6.64 -20.40 5.69
N VAL A 306 6.64 -20.88 4.44
CA VAL A 306 7.81 -20.76 3.57
C VAL A 306 7.92 -19.36 2.96
N LYS A 307 6.85 -18.83 2.35
CA LYS A 307 6.91 -17.58 1.58
C LYS A 307 6.92 -16.32 2.44
N THR A 308 6.36 -16.37 3.65
CA THR A 308 6.18 -15.16 4.48
C THR A 308 6.92 -15.21 5.81
N ARG A 309 7.11 -16.40 6.41
CA ARG A 309 7.78 -16.55 7.71
C ARG A 309 9.27 -16.89 7.59
N GLY A 310 9.78 -17.04 6.37
CA GLY A 310 11.21 -17.21 6.10
C GLY A 310 11.74 -18.62 6.38
N HIS A 311 10.87 -19.61 6.55
CA HIS A 311 11.30 -21.00 6.55
C HIS A 311 11.71 -21.43 5.13
N THR A 312 12.67 -22.34 5.03
CA THR A 312 12.85 -23.15 3.82
C THR A 312 11.91 -24.36 3.88
N GLU A 313 11.64 -24.97 2.73
CA GLU A 313 10.82 -26.19 2.64
C GLU A 313 11.37 -27.30 3.55
N ALA A 314 12.69 -27.55 3.54
CA ALA A 314 13.36 -28.48 4.44
C ALA A 314 13.14 -28.15 5.92
N THR A 315 13.36 -26.90 6.36
CA THR A 315 13.19 -26.54 7.78
C THR A 315 11.73 -26.62 8.23
N TRP A 316 10.79 -26.30 7.34
CA TRP A 316 9.36 -26.39 7.64
C TRP A 316 8.89 -27.85 7.67
N SER A 317 9.41 -28.69 6.77
CA SER A 317 9.21 -30.13 6.76
C SER A 317 9.58 -30.77 8.10
N GLU A 318 10.75 -30.43 8.65
CA GLU A 318 11.20 -30.91 9.96
C GLU A 318 10.25 -30.48 11.10
N VAL A 319 9.82 -29.22 11.11
CA VAL A 319 8.93 -28.68 12.15
C VAL A 319 7.52 -29.27 12.05
N ARG A 320 7.01 -29.42 10.83
CA ARG A 320 5.66 -29.92 10.57
C ARG A 320 5.55 -31.45 10.70
N GLY A 321 6.67 -32.16 10.55
CA GLY A 321 6.69 -33.63 10.54
C GLY A 321 6.16 -34.23 9.23
N GLU A 322 6.23 -33.48 8.14
CA GLU A 322 5.76 -33.88 6.80
C GLU A 322 6.94 -33.94 5.83
N ALA A 323 6.86 -34.75 4.77
CA ALA A 323 7.94 -34.85 3.79
C ALA A 323 8.15 -33.53 3.02
N GLU A 324 9.40 -33.12 2.80
CA GLU A 324 9.74 -31.89 2.05
C GLU A 324 9.06 -31.83 0.68
N GLN A 325 8.99 -32.96 -0.04
CA GLN A 325 8.27 -33.05 -1.31
C GLN A 325 6.79 -32.68 -1.17
N GLN A 326 6.11 -33.11 -0.09
CA GLN A 326 4.71 -32.77 0.15
C GLN A 326 4.53 -31.27 0.42
N ILE A 327 5.48 -30.64 1.11
CA ILE A 327 5.50 -29.18 1.33
C ILE A 327 5.60 -28.46 -0.03
N ALA A 328 6.53 -28.89 -0.89
CA ALA A 328 6.73 -28.32 -2.21
C ALA A 328 5.47 -28.45 -3.10
N GLU A 329 4.83 -29.63 -3.09
CA GLU A 329 3.59 -29.88 -3.82
C GLU A 329 2.45 -28.97 -3.34
N ASN A 330 2.31 -28.80 -2.02
CA ASN A 330 1.30 -27.91 -1.44
C ASN A 330 1.55 -26.43 -1.78
N ILE A 331 2.81 -25.98 -1.76
CA ILE A 331 3.17 -24.61 -2.17
C ILE A 331 2.86 -24.39 -3.65
N HIS A 332 3.21 -25.37 -4.50
CA HIS A 332 2.94 -25.28 -5.93
C HIS A 332 1.44 -25.25 -6.23
N ALA A 333 0.64 -26.07 -5.55
CA ALA A 333 -0.81 -26.05 -5.66
C ALA A 333 -1.41 -24.69 -5.25
N ALA A 334 -0.89 -24.06 -4.18
CA ALA A 334 -1.29 -22.70 -3.81
C ALA A 334 -0.93 -21.68 -4.90
N GLU A 335 0.27 -21.76 -5.50
CA GLU A 335 0.70 -20.85 -6.58
C GLU A 335 -0.14 -21.00 -7.85
N ILE A 336 -0.55 -22.23 -8.19
CA ILE A 336 -1.50 -22.53 -9.27
C ILE A 336 -2.85 -21.83 -8.99
N THR A 337 -3.38 -22.00 -7.77
CA THR A 337 -4.63 -21.37 -7.34
C THR A 337 -4.55 -19.84 -7.43
N LEU A 338 -3.47 -19.24 -6.91
CA LEU A 338 -3.27 -17.78 -6.94
C LEU A 338 -3.07 -17.21 -8.34
N SER A 339 -2.38 -17.93 -9.20
CA SER A 339 -2.16 -17.50 -10.59
C SER A 339 -3.35 -17.83 -11.51
N LEU A 340 -4.36 -18.53 -10.99
CA LEU A 340 -5.48 -19.06 -11.77
C LEU A 340 -5.03 -19.80 -13.05
N LYS A 341 -3.81 -20.36 -13.03
CA LYS A 341 -3.26 -21.17 -14.10
C LYS A 341 -3.69 -22.60 -13.84
N ARG A 342 -4.75 -23.07 -14.49
CA ARG A 342 -4.99 -24.51 -14.51
C ARG A 342 -4.00 -25.17 -15.49
N THR A 343 -3.23 -26.11 -14.96
CA THR A 343 -2.69 -27.22 -15.75
C THR A 343 -3.86 -28.09 -16.18
N ASN A 344 -4.06 -28.22 -17.50
CA ASN A 344 -5.03 -29.14 -18.10
C ASN A 344 -4.66 -30.60 -17.83
#